data_AF-A0A5N5F4H6-F1
#
_entry.id   AF-A0A5N5F4H6-F1
#
_cell.length_a   1.000
_cell.length_b   1.000
_cell.length_c   1.000
_cell.angle_alpha   90.00
_cell.angle_beta   90.00
_cell.angle_gamma   90.00
#
_symmetry.space_group_name_H-M   'P 1'
#
loop_
_entity.id
_entity.type
_entity.pdbx_description
1 polymer ?
#
loop_
_entity_poly.entity_id
_entity_poly.type
_entity_poly.pdbx_seq_one_letter_code
_entity_poly.pdbx_strand_id
1 'polypeptide(L)'
;MSGTESLVEAAIRVLNTADPFEKARVGDSVAAQWLGGTITRAYDSSLDLSVPDRPSRLSNVKLVAPSSMPKIGKGGSLRSRQAIVHSLTHTESWAIDLSWDIIARFGKQEAMPREFFTDFVKVAQDEGRHFTLLASRLEEMGSFYGAFPAHDGLWDSATATSKDLMARLAIEHCVHEARGLDVLPTTISRFRSGGDDKTAELLESVVYPEEITHCAAGVKWFKYLCLRVGDSGSDQRSLTNLEADEEAEVIKKFHGTVRRYFRGVLKPPFNEKAREIAGFGSQWYEPLTVKSRIRSMHERPLFVFLLIKK
;
A
#
# COMPACT_ATOMS: atom_id res chain seq x y z
N MET A 1 0.69 -37.09 8.59
CA MET A 1 0.78 -35.95 9.53
C MET A 1 0.09 -34.80 8.85
N SER A 2 -1.05 -34.28 9.35
CA SER A 2 -1.60 -33.04 8.81
C SER A 2 -0.57 -31.95 9.14
N GLY A 3 0.21 -31.54 8.14
CA GLY A 3 1.24 -30.54 8.31
C GLY A 3 0.62 -29.25 8.84
N THR A 4 1.34 -28.55 9.71
CA THR A 4 0.97 -27.20 10.13
C THR A 4 0.84 -26.30 8.90
N GLU A 5 -0.26 -25.53 8.82
CA GLU A 5 -0.55 -24.56 7.76
C GLU A 5 0.68 -23.64 7.54
N SER A 6 1.09 -23.45 6.28
CA SER A 6 2.12 -22.48 5.92
C SER A 6 1.57 -21.05 5.87
N LEU A 7 2.46 -20.06 5.93
CA LEU A 7 2.04 -18.65 5.87
C LEU A 7 1.30 -18.30 4.57
N VAL A 8 1.70 -18.85 3.42
CA VAL A 8 1.01 -18.62 2.15
C VAL A 8 -0.40 -19.23 2.16
N GLU A 9 -0.59 -20.42 2.72
CA GLU A 9 -1.93 -21.00 2.90
C GLU A 9 -2.82 -20.10 3.78
N ALA A 10 -2.26 -19.63 4.90
CA ALA A 10 -2.95 -18.71 5.81
C ALA A 10 -3.27 -17.36 5.14
N ALA A 11 -2.35 -16.81 4.33
CA ALA A 11 -2.56 -15.58 3.58
C ALA A 11 -3.69 -15.72 2.55
N ILE A 12 -3.76 -16.84 1.83
CA ILE A 12 -4.86 -17.14 0.91
C ILE A 12 -6.18 -17.25 1.67
N ARG A 13 -6.19 -17.84 2.86
CA ARG A 13 -7.38 -17.89 3.73
C ARG A 13 -7.83 -16.48 4.16
N VAL A 14 -6.90 -15.57 4.48
CA VAL A 14 -7.22 -14.16 4.76
C VAL A 14 -7.82 -13.48 3.54
N LEU A 15 -7.21 -13.64 2.35
CA LEU A 15 -7.70 -13.06 1.10
C LEU A 15 -9.11 -13.55 0.71
N ASN A 16 -9.45 -14.80 1.07
CA ASN A 16 -10.77 -15.38 0.83
C ASN A 16 -11.82 -14.99 1.88
N THR A 17 -11.45 -14.30 2.97
CA THR A 17 -12.38 -13.81 3.99
C THR A 17 -13.09 -12.55 3.47
N ALA A 18 -14.42 -12.57 3.34
CA ALA A 18 -15.15 -11.47 2.68
C ALA A 18 -15.43 -10.25 3.58
N ASP A 19 -15.77 -10.48 4.85
CA ASP A 19 -16.06 -9.40 5.79
C ASP A 19 -14.75 -8.72 6.22
N PRO A 20 -14.66 -7.37 6.14
CA PRO A 20 -13.42 -6.66 6.40
C PRO A 20 -12.99 -6.70 7.89
N PHE A 21 -13.94 -6.76 8.84
CA PHE A 21 -13.62 -6.88 10.26
C PHE A 21 -13.12 -8.29 10.58
N GLU A 22 -13.78 -9.32 10.05
CA GLU A 22 -13.32 -10.69 10.17
C GLU A 22 -11.98 -10.89 9.47
N LYS A 23 -11.76 -10.25 8.31
CA LYS A 23 -10.47 -10.28 7.61
C LYS A 23 -9.35 -9.68 8.47
N ALA A 24 -9.58 -8.52 9.08
CA ALA A 24 -8.62 -7.91 10.00
C ALA A 24 -8.32 -8.83 11.20
N ARG A 25 -9.37 -9.41 11.81
CA ARG A 25 -9.25 -10.34 12.95
C ARG A 25 -8.47 -11.61 12.59
N VAL A 26 -8.78 -12.21 11.45
CA VAL A 26 -8.10 -13.43 10.96
C VAL A 26 -6.65 -13.10 10.59
N GLY A 27 -6.42 -11.95 9.93
CA GLY A 27 -5.08 -11.46 9.61
C GLY A 27 -4.22 -11.27 10.85
N ASP A 28 -4.72 -10.60 11.89
CA ASP A 28 -4.02 -10.43 13.16
C ASP A 28 -3.70 -11.78 13.82
N SER A 29 -4.65 -12.72 13.81
CA SER A 29 -4.41 -14.07 14.34
C SER A 29 -3.31 -14.82 13.59
N VAL A 30 -3.24 -14.69 12.26
CA VAL A 30 -2.17 -15.28 11.45
C VAL A 30 -0.83 -14.58 11.73
N ALA A 31 -0.83 -13.26 11.85
CA ALA A 31 0.36 -12.49 12.16
C ALA A 31 0.94 -12.89 13.53
N ALA A 32 0.11 -12.98 14.56
CA ALA A 32 0.52 -13.44 15.89
C ALA A 32 1.11 -14.86 15.86
N GLN A 33 0.53 -15.77 15.07
CA GLN A 33 1.06 -17.13 14.93
C GLN A 33 2.41 -17.17 14.19
N TRP A 34 2.61 -16.34 13.16
CA TRP A 34 3.88 -16.25 12.44
C TRP A 34 4.97 -15.62 13.32
N LEU A 35 4.68 -14.49 13.93
CA LEU A 35 5.62 -13.74 14.78
C LEU A 35 5.94 -14.51 16.07
N GLY A 36 4.98 -15.25 16.61
CA GLY A 36 5.15 -16.14 17.75
C GLY A 36 5.77 -17.50 17.42
N GLY A 37 6.06 -17.79 16.15
CA GLY A 37 6.72 -19.03 15.73
C GLY A 37 5.83 -20.28 15.72
N THR A 38 4.51 -20.13 15.81
CA THR A 38 3.55 -21.23 15.60
C THR A 38 3.48 -21.62 14.11
N ILE A 39 3.37 -20.63 13.22
CA ILE A 39 3.58 -20.84 11.78
C ILE A 39 5.08 -20.67 11.51
N THR A 40 5.76 -21.79 11.25
CA THR A 40 7.22 -21.79 11.02
C THR A 40 7.57 -21.78 9.53
N ARG A 41 6.71 -22.30 8.66
CA ARG A 41 6.97 -22.43 7.22
C ARG A 41 6.33 -21.28 6.45
N ALA A 42 7.11 -20.58 5.64
CA ALA A 42 6.59 -19.50 4.77
C ALA A 42 5.65 -20.07 3.70
N TYR A 43 6.07 -21.15 3.04
CA TYR A 43 5.30 -21.84 2.00
C TYR A 43 5.71 -23.31 1.92
N ASP A 44 4.88 -24.13 1.29
CA ASP A 44 5.22 -25.48 0.87
C ASP A 44 5.64 -25.49 -0.61
N SER A 45 6.89 -25.87 -0.89
CA SER A 45 7.41 -25.92 -2.26
C SER A 45 6.67 -26.93 -3.13
N SER A 46 6.09 -27.98 -2.54
CA SER A 46 5.34 -29.02 -3.25
C SER A 46 3.91 -28.64 -3.62
N LEU A 47 3.34 -27.61 -2.99
CA LEU A 47 1.97 -27.17 -3.25
C LEU A 47 1.94 -26.02 -4.24
N ASP A 48 1.13 -26.16 -5.28
CA ASP A 48 0.82 -25.05 -6.19
C ASP A 48 -0.57 -24.49 -5.82
N LEU A 49 -0.56 -23.39 -5.08
CA LEU A 49 -1.78 -22.78 -4.54
C LEU A 49 -2.20 -21.61 -5.42
N SER A 50 -3.44 -21.64 -5.89
CA SER A 50 -3.99 -20.54 -6.67
C SER A 50 -4.33 -19.36 -5.76
N VAL A 51 -3.63 -18.24 -5.94
CA VAL A 51 -3.99 -16.97 -5.29
C VAL A 51 -5.13 -16.33 -6.07
N PRO A 52 -6.24 -15.90 -5.42
CA PRO A 52 -7.36 -15.30 -6.14
C PRO A 52 -6.92 -14.01 -6.85
N ASP A 53 -7.43 -13.76 -8.07
CA ASP A 53 -7.14 -12.52 -8.80
C ASP A 53 -7.61 -11.26 -8.05
N ARG A 54 -8.63 -11.43 -7.21
CA ARG A 54 -9.16 -10.40 -6.33
C ARG A 54 -9.60 -11.00 -4.99
N PRO A 55 -9.27 -10.37 -3.85
CA PRO A 55 -9.74 -10.79 -2.53
C PRO A 55 -11.26 -10.79 -2.46
N SER A 56 -11.79 -11.72 -1.67
CA SER A 56 -13.19 -11.72 -1.27
C SER A 56 -13.52 -10.44 -0.53
N ARG A 57 -14.69 -9.85 -0.85
CA ARG A 57 -15.16 -8.63 -0.23
C ARG A 57 -16.68 -8.58 -0.23
N LEU A 58 -17.28 -8.14 0.87
CA LEU A 58 -18.72 -7.86 0.93
C LEU A 58 -19.09 -6.66 0.04
N SER A 59 -20.34 -6.62 -0.43
CA SER A 59 -20.89 -5.51 -1.22
C SER A 59 -21.47 -4.37 -0.35
N ASN A 60 -20.99 -4.24 0.88
CA ASN A 60 -21.48 -3.25 1.86
C ASN A 60 -20.98 -1.82 1.57
N VAL A 61 -19.90 -1.67 0.80
CA VAL A 61 -19.41 -0.37 0.32
C VAL A 61 -19.84 -0.18 -1.12
N LYS A 62 -20.50 0.94 -1.42
CA LYS A 62 -20.84 1.30 -2.81
C LYS A 62 -19.60 1.76 -3.56
N LEU A 63 -19.17 0.96 -4.53
CA LEU A 63 -18.04 1.30 -5.39
C LEU A 63 -18.49 2.16 -6.57
N VAL A 64 -17.77 3.25 -6.81
CA VAL A 64 -17.99 4.15 -7.94
C VAL A 64 -16.66 4.45 -8.64
N ALA A 65 -16.73 4.86 -9.92
CA ALA A 65 -15.54 5.29 -10.64
C ALA A 65 -14.91 6.53 -9.96
N PRO A 66 -13.57 6.71 -10.00
CA PRO A 66 -12.92 7.87 -9.41
C PRO A 66 -13.47 9.23 -9.90
N SER A 67 -13.90 9.31 -11.16
CA SER A 67 -14.53 10.51 -11.74
C SER A 67 -15.94 10.79 -11.23
N SER A 68 -16.59 9.79 -10.63
CA SER A 68 -17.94 9.85 -10.04
C SER A 68 -17.91 9.98 -8.52
N MET A 69 -16.73 10.05 -7.90
CA MET A 69 -16.60 10.25 -6.47
C MET A 69 -17.19 11.61 -6.05
N PRO A 70 -18.07 11.66 -5.04
CA PRO A 70 -18.51 12.93 -4.48
C PRO A 70 -17.33 13.75 -3.97
N LYS A 71 -17.41 15.08 -4.09
CA LYS A 71 -16.38 15.96 -3.52
C LYS A 71 -16.36 15.80 -2.01
N ILE A 72 -15.28 15.24 -1.48
CA ILE A 72 -15.03 15.17 -0.04
C ILE A 72 -14.73 16.59 0.45
N GLY A 73 -15.49 17.07 1.43
CA GLY A 73 -15.31 18.39 2.02
C GLY A 73 -13.98 18.52 2.78
N LYS A 74 -13.60 19.73 3.20
CA LYS A 74 -12.31 20.00 3.88
C LYS A 74 -12.29 19.66 5.39
N GLY A 75 -13.24 18.88 5.90
CA GLY A 75 -13.31 18.51 7.33
C GLY A 75 -14.02 19.52 8.25
N GLY A 76 -14.57 20.63 7.72
CA GLY A 76 -15.26 21.64 8.52
C GLY A 76 -16.62 21.19 9.09
N SER A 77 -17.33 20.31 8.38
CA SER A 77 -18.62 19.74 8.82
C SER A 77 -18.46 18.30 9.31
N LEU A 78 -19.36 17.83 10.19
CA LEU A 78 -19.39 16.43 10.65
C LEU A 78 -19.42 15.45 9.47
N ARG A 79 -20.32 15.67 8.50
CA ARG A 79 -20.43 14.84 7.29
C ARG A 79 -19.13 14.79 6.51
N SER A 80 -18.41 15.91 6.38
CA SER A 80 -17.12 15.91 5.68
C SER A 80 -16.03 15.17 6.45
N ARG A 81 -16.03 15.24 7.79
CA ARG A 81 -15.10 14.46 8.62
C ARG A 81 -15.38 12.97 8.52
N GLN A 82 -16.64 12.56 8.64
CA GLN A 82 -17.07 11.17 8.45
C GLN A 82 -16.66 10.63 7.07
N ALA A 83 -16.83 11.42 6.00
CA ALA A 83 -16.41 11.01 4.66
C ALA A 83 -14.88 10.83 4.54
N ILE A 84 -14.07 11.67 5.19
CA ILE A 84 -12.61 11.51 5.23
C ILE A 84 -12.22 10.25 6.00
N VAL A 85 -12.75 10.06 7.22
CA VAL A 85 -12.46 8.87 8.04
C VAL A 85 -12.90 7.60 7.33
N HIS A 86 -14.06 7.59 6.69
CA HIS A 86 -14.52 6.48 5.86
C HIS A 86 -13.56 6.19 4.70
N SER A 87 -13.06 7.22 4.02
CA SER A 87 -12.09 7.05 2.94
C SER A 87 -10.78 6.43 3.43
N LEU A 88 -10.27 6.85 4.59
CA LEU A 88 -9.09 6.27 5.23
C LEU A 88 -9.35 4.80 5.61
N THR A 89 -10.49 4.54 6.28
CA THR A 89 -10.91 3.17 6.62
C THR A 89 -10.99 2.27 5.39
N HIS A 90 -11.48 2.79 4.26
CA HIS A 90 -11.52 2.02 3.01
C HIS A 90 -10.12 1.73 2.45
N THR A 91 -9.22 2.70 2.52
CA THR A 91 -7.80 2.53 2.16
C THR A 91 -7.16 1.41 2.98
N GLU A 92 -7.29 1.42 4.31
CA GLU A 92 -6.65 0.39 5.14
C GLU A 92 -7.24 -1.00 4.87
N SER A 93 -8.55 -1.05 4.57
CA SER A 93 -9.17 -2.31 4.18
C SER A 93 -8.59 -2.90 2.88
N TRP A 94 -8.06 -2.06 1.99
CA TRP A 94 -7.31 -2.51 0.81
C TRP A 94 -5.85 -2.81 1.15
N ALA A 95 -5.23 -2.05 2.05
CA ALA A 95 -3.86 -2.27 2.47
C ALA A 95 -3.66 -3.60 3.21
N ILE A 96 -4.65 -4.06 3.99
CA ILE A 96 -4.71 -5.45 4.50
C ILE A 96 -4.58 -6.44 3.34
N ASP A 97 -5.42 -6.28 2.31
CA ASP A 97 -5.43 -7.18 1.15
C ASP A 97 -4.12 -7.13 0.37
N LEU A 98 -3.55 -5.95 0.14
CA LEU A 98 -2.28 -5.77 -0.56
C LEU A 98 -1.12 -6.47 0.18
N SER A 99 -1.09 -6.35 1.50
CA SER A 99 -0.04 -6.93 2.35
C SER A 99 -0.11 -8.46 2.40
N TRP A 100 -1.31 -9.06 2.39
CA TRP A 100 -1.45 -10.51 2.28
C TRP A 100 -1.28 -11.01 0.84
N ASP A 101 -1.70 -10.23 -0.16
CA ASP A 101 -1.55 -10.55 -1.59
C ASP A 101 -0.08 -10.66 -1.97
N ILE A 102 0.76 -9.72 -1.52
CA ILE A 102 2.18 -9.75 -1.89
C ILE A 102 2.91 -10.98 -1.30
N ILE A 103 2.53 -11.39 -0.09
CA ILE A 103 3.00 -12.62 0.56
C ILE A 103 2.59 -13.85 -0.25
N ALA A 104 1.29 -13.98 -0.50
CA ALA A 104 0.72 -15.17 -1.13
C ALA A 104 1.17 -15.31 -2.59
N ARG A 105 1.16 -14.21 -3.34
CA ARG A 105 1.38 -14.21 -4.79
C ARG A 105 2.84 -14.34 -5.18
N PHE A 106 3.72 -13.61 -4.49
CA PHE A 106 5.11 -13.47 -4.94
C PHE A 106 6.12 -14.14 -4.04
N GLY A 107 5.81 -14.36 -2.76
CA GLY A 107 6.78 -14.87 -1.80
C GLY A 107 7.45 -16.18 -2.25
N LYS A 108 6.65 -17.15 -2.71
CA LYS A 108 7.16 -18.40 -3.29
C LYS A 108 7.72 -18.20 -4.69
N GLN A 109 6.99 -17.49 -5.57
CA GLN A 109 7.35 -17.30 -6.98
C GLN A 109 8.76 -16.72 -7.13
N GLU A 110 9.09 -15.73 -6.30
CA GLU A 110 10.34 -15.00 -6.35
C GLU A 110 11.39 -15.54 -5.35
N ALA A 111 11.11 -16.69 -4.71
CA ALA A 111 11.96 -17.29 -3.69
C ALA A 111 12.43 -16.28 -2.63
N MET A 112 11.51 -15.48 -2.11
CA MET A 112 11.83 -14.41 -1.16
C MET A 112 12.32 -14.99 0.18
N PRO A 113 13.23 -14.30 0.89
CA PRO A 113 13.73 -14.74 2.18
C PRO A 113 12.67 -14.58 3.29
N ARG A 114 12.83 -15.28 4.42
CA ARG A 114 11.89 -15.24 5.57
C ARG A 114 11.59 -13.83 6.06
N GLU A 115 12.56 -12.93 6.00
CA GLU A 115 12.37 -11.54 6.42
C GLU A 115 11.32 -10.82 5.58
N PHE A 116 11.20 -11.11 4.29
CA PHE A 116 10.17 -10.50 3.43
C PHE A 116 8.77 -10.82 3.95
N PHE A 117 8.54 -12.08 4.25
CA PHE A 117 7.30 -12.54 4.86
C PHE A 117 7.05 -11.86 6.20
N THR A 118 8.09 -11.74 7.03
CA THR A 118 7.97 -11.13 8.36
C THR A 118 7.63 -9.66 8.29
N ASP A 119 8.29 -8.91 7.39
CA ASP A 119 8.04 -7.49 7.22
C ASP A 119 6.61 -7.24 6.75
N PHE A 120 6.14 -7.96 5.71
CA PHE A 120 4.77 -7.79 5.21
C PHE A 120 3.69 -8.36 6.14
N VAL A 121 4.01 -9.34 6.99
CA VAL A 121 3.09 -9.78 8.06
C VAL A 121 2.90 -8.67 9.09
N LYS A 122 3.96 -7.93 9.45
CA LYS A 122 3.86 -6.79 10.37
C LYS A 122 3.04 -5.66 9.74
N VAL A 123 3.31 -5.31 8.47
CA VAL A 123 2.50 -4.35 7.73
C VAL A 123 1.04 -4.79 7.75
N ALA A 124 0.73 -6.03 7.36
CA ALA A 124 -0.64 -6.54 7.35
C ALA A 124 -1.34 -6.48 8.72
N GLN A 125 -0.59 -6.69 9.81
CA GLN A 125 -1.10 -6.59 11.17
C GLN A 125 -1.43 -5.14 11.56
N ASP A 126 -0.53 -4.20 11.23
CA ASP A 126 -0.75 -2.77 11.46
C ASP A 126 -1.95 -2.26 10.67
N GLU A 127 -2.07 -2.63 9.38
CA GLU A 127 -3.19 -2.26 8.52
C GLU A 127 -4.54 -2.78 9.04
N GLY A 128 -4.55 -4.02 9.55
CA GLY A 128 -5.73 -4.60 10.21
C GLY A 128 -6.16 -3.79 11.44
N ARG A 129 -5.18 -3.33 12.22
CA ARG A 129 -5.40 -2.51 13.41
C ARG A 129 -5.83 -1.08 13.04
N HIS A 130 -5.19 -0.45 12.05
CA HIS A 130 -5.58 0.87 11.54
C HIS A 130 -7.02 0.86 11.04
N PHE A 131 -7.38 -0.13 10.21
CA PHE A 131 -8.76 -0.34 9.76
C PHE A 131 -9.74 -0.39 10.95
N THR A 132 -9.44 -1.21 11.95
CA THR A 132 -10.32 -1.42 13.11
C THR A 132 -10.46 -0.14 13.95
N LEU A 133 -9.37 0.59 14.18
CA LEU A 133 -9.36 1.85 14.92
C LEU A 133 -10.15 2.95 14.18
N LEU A 134 -9.95 3.08 12.86
CA LEU A 134 -10.64 4.08 12.05
C LEU A 134 -12.13 3.75 11.88
N ALA A 135 -12.48 2.48 11.71
CA ALA A 135 -13.86 2.03 11.68
C ALA A 135 -14.57 2.34 13.02
N SER A 136 -13.92 2.04 14.15
CA SER A 136 -14.44 2.37 15.48
C SER A 136 -14.61 3.88 15.65
N ARG A 137 -13.63 4.67 15.20
CA ARG A 137 -13.71 6.14 15.22
C ARG A 137 -14.89 6.64 14.38
N LEU A 138 -15.17 6.01 13.24
CA LEU A 138 -16.31 6.36 12.39
C LEU A 138 -17.66 6.08 13.08
N GLU A 139 -17.76 5.01 13.85
CA GLU A 139 -18.93 4.69 14.68
C GLU A 139 -19.15 5.71 15.80
N GLU A 140 -18.09 6.11 16.50
CA GLU A 140 -18.15 7.18 17.51
C GLU A 140 -18.62 8.53 16.93
N MET A 141 -18.44 8.74 15.63
CA MET A 141 -18.92 9.92 14.92
C MET A 141 -20.37 9.79 14.43
N GLY A 142 -21.06 8.68 14.75
CA GLY A 142 -22.43 8.40 14.32
C GLY A 142 -22.55 7.98 12.85
N SER A 143 -21.52 7.34 12.30
CA SER A 143 -21.47 6.78 10.95
C SER A 143 -21.02 5.31 11.00
N PHE A 144 -20.81 4.65 9.87
CA PHE A 144 -20.28 3.29 9.82
C PHE A 144 -19.51 3.06 8.51
N TYR A 145 -18.67 2.02 8.47
CA TYR A 145 -17.97 1.63 7.24
C TYR A 145 -18.96 1.07 6.21
N GLY A 146 -19.03 1.70 5.04
CA GLY A 146 -20.06 1.48 4.02
C GLY A 146 -21.08 2.62 3.89
N ALA A 147 -21.09 3.59 4.83
CA ALA A 147 -22.01 4.73 4.77
C ALA A 147 -21.73 5.70 3.61
N PHE A 148 -20.52 5.69 3.06
CA PHE A 148 -20.11 6.54 1.94
C PHE A 148 -19.64 5.70 0.75
N PRO A 149 -19.76 6.20 -0.48
CA PRO A 149 -19.18 5.52 -1.64
C PRO A 149 -17.65 5.58 -1.59
N ALA A 150 -17.01 4.61 -2.23
CA ALA A 150 -15.55 4.55 -2.38
C ALA A 150 -15.15 4.12 -3.80
N HIS A 151 -13.85 4.04 -4.08
CA HIS A 151 -13.31 3.62 -5.37
C HIS A 151 -12.18 2.60 -5.19
N ASP A 152 -11.98 1.73 -6.19
CA ASP A 152 -11.01 0.62 -6.14
C ASP A 152 -9.63 0.98 -6.71
N GLY A 153 -9.22 2.24 -6.55
CA GLY A 153 -8.05 2.76 -7.26
C GLY A 153 -6.75 2.01 -6.92
N LEU A 154 -6.62 1.53 -5.68
CA LEU A 154 -5.50 0.71 -5.24
C LEU A 154 -5.52 -0.68 -5.87
N TRP A 155 -6.68 -1.35 -5.88
CA TRP A 155 -6.74 -2.70 -6.46
C TRP A 155 -6.59 -2.72 -7.99
N ASP A 156 -7.00 -1.66 -8.68
CA ASP A 156 -6.74 -1.52 -10.12
C ASP A 156 -5.23 -1.55 -10.40
N SER A 157 -4.45 -0.88 -9.56
CA SER A 157 -3.00 -0.83 -9.65
C SER A 157 -2.33 -2.15 -9.22
N ALA A 158 -2.86 -2.79 -8.18
CA ALA A 158 -2.51 -4.16 -7.81
C ALA A 158 -2.70 -5.14 -8.97
N THR A 159 -3.85 -5.08 -9.64
CA THR A 159 -4.17 -5.93 -10.79
C THR A 159 -3.16 -5.69 -11.93
N ALA A 160 -2.82 -4.44 -12.22
CA ALA A 160 -1.85 -4.08 -13.26
C ALA A 160 -0.42 -4.58 -12.96
N THR A 161 -0.08 -4.81 -11.69
CA THR A 161 1.23 -5.27 -11.24
C THR A 161 1.23 -6.75 -10.79
N SER A 162 0.12 -7.46 -10.96
CA SER A 162 -0.11 -8.83 -10.45
C SER A 162 0.90 -9.89 -10.93
N LYS A 163 1.68 -9.61 -11.97
CA LYS A 163 2.65 -10.54 -12.56
C LYS A 163 4.11 -10.18 -12.28
N ASP A 164 4.37 -9.11 -11.53
CA ASP A 164 5.70 -8.53 -11.37
C ASP A 164 5.85 -7.95 -9.95
N LEU A 165 6.59 -8.67 -9.09
CA LEU A 165 6.82 -8.25 -7.71
C LEU A 165 7.56 -6.89 -7.64
N MET A 166 8.50 -6.64 -8.55
CA MET A 166 9.23 -5.37 -8.56
C MET A 166 8.29 -4.22 -8.90
N ALA A 167 7.35 -4.42 -9.83
CA ALA A 167 6.29 -3.46 -10.10
C ALA A 167 5.34 -3.30 -8.90
N ARG A 168 4.94 -4.39 -8.25
CA ARG A 168 4.08 -4.33 -7.06
C ARG A 168 4.71 -3.50 -5.95
N LEU A 169 5.97 -3.76 -5.62
CA LEU A 169 6.71 -3.01 -4.60
C LEU A 169 6.84 -1.54 -4.96
N ALA A 170 7.24 -1.22 -6.20
CA ALA A 170 7.42 0.16 -6.60
C ALA A 170 6.12 0.97 -6.56
N ILE A 171 5.01 0.38 -7.00
CA ILE A 171 3.76 1.13 -7.14
C ILE A 171 2.99 1.16 -5.83
N GLU A 172 2.70 0.01 -5.22
CA GLU A 172 1.90 -0.05 -4.01
C GLU A 172 2.75 0.35 -2.79
N HIS A 173 3.85 -0.37 -2.56
CA HIS A 173 4.59 -0.24 -1.30
C HIS A 173 5.64 0.88 -1.26
N CYS A 174 5.87 1.60 -2.37
CA CYS A 174 6.67 2.83 -2.38
C CYS A 174 5.81 4.03 -2.76
N VAL A 175 5.25 4.06 -3.98
CA VAL A 175 4.52 5.25 -4.46
C VAL A 175 3.23 5.48 -3.68
N HIS A 176 2.41 4.48 -3.42
CA HIS A 176 1.15 4.67 -2.71
C HIS A 176 1.37 4.94 -1.21
N GLU A 177 2.28 4.22 -0.54
CA GLU A 177 2.65 4.52 0.86
C GLU A 177 3.20 5.93 1.02
N ALA A 178 4.15 6.33 0.17
CA ALA A 178 4.74 7.66 0.25
C ALA A 178 3.73 8.78 -0.04
N ARG A 179 2.68 8.50 -0.84
CA ARG A 179 1.56 9.44 -1.03
C ARG A 179 0.65 9.51 0.20
N GLY A 180 0.49 8.42 0.95
CA GLY A 180 -0.15 8.44 2.27
C GLY A 180 0.56 9.40 3.21
N LEU A 181 1.90 9.27 3.30
CA LEU A 181 2.76 10.15 4.11
C LEU A 181 2.66 11.63 3.74
N ASP A 182 2.48 11.96 2.45
CA ASP A 182 2.32 13.34 2.00
C ASP A 182 0.98 13.96 2.44
N VAL A 183 -0.07 13.15 2.48
CA VAL A 183 -1.46 13.60 2.71
C VAL A 183 -1.80 13.65 4.19
N LEU A 184 -1.21 12.77 5.01
CA LEU A 184 -1.51 12.66 6.44
C LEU A 184 -1.32 13.96 7.23
N PRO A 185 -0.21 14.73 7.11
CA PRO A 185 -0.03 15.96 7.89
C PRO A 185 -1.13 16.99 7.64
N THR A 186 -1.54 17.16 6.37
CA THR A 186 -2.64 18.06 6.01
C THR A 186 -3.98 17.55 6.54
N THR A 187 -4.17 16.23 6.55
CA THR A 187 -5.39 15.59 7.06
C THR A 187 -5.51 15.75 8.57
N ILE A 188 -4.44 15.52 9.32
CA ILE A 188 -4.33 15.76 10.77
C ILE A 188 -4.67 17.23 11.09
N SER A 189 -4.03 18.17 10.38
CA SER A 189 -4.29 19.61 10.56
C SER A 189 -5.77 19.97 10.34
N ARG A 190 -6.41 19.38 9.33
CA ARG A 190 -7.85 19.59 9.06
C ARG A 190 -8.75 19.07 10.15
N PHE A 191 -8.48 17.89 10.72
CA PHE A 191 -9.26 17.35 11.83
C PHE A 191 -9.13 18.23 13.08
N ARG A 192 -7.89 18.62 13.43
CA ARG A 192 -7.60 19.52 14.55
C ARG A 192 -8.31 20.87 14.39
N SER A 193 -8.19 21.51 13.22
CA SER A 193 -8.91 22.76 12.92
C SER A 193 -10.44 22.60 12.87
N GLY A 194 -10.92 21.38 12.60
CA GLY A 194 -12.34 21.02 12.62
C GLY A 194 -12.88 20.66 13.99
N GLY A 195 -12.07 20.74 15.06
CA GLY A 195 -12.45 20.40 16.43
C GLY A 195 -12.54 18.90 16.70
N ASP A 196 -11.89 18.06 15.90
CA ASP A 196 -11.87 16.60 16.04
C ASP A 196 -10.46 16.13 16.44
N ASP A 197 -10.04 16.52 17.64
CA ASP A 197 -8.72 16.19 18.17
C ASP A 197 -8.52 14.69 18.34
N LYS A 198 -9.59 13.92 18.60
CA LYS A 198 -9.52 12.46 18.71
C LYS A 198 -9.04 11.80 17.42
N THR A 199 -9.61 12.20 16.28
CA THR A 199 -9.18 11.68 14.97
C THR A 199 -7.78 12.17 14.63
N ALA A 200 -7.46 13.44 14.92
CA ALA A 200 -6.12 13.97 14.70
C ALA A 200 -5.04 13.20 15.48
N GLU A 201 -5.30 12.92 16.77
CA GLU A 201 -4.39 12.18 17.65
C GLU A 201 -4.20 10.73 17.18
N LEU A 202 -5.28 10.04 16.79
CA LEU A 202 -5.19 8.68 16.24
C LEU A 202 -4.27 8.64 15.01
N LEU A 203 -4.46 9.58 14.08
CA LEU A 203 -3.63 9.65 12.87
C LEU A 203 -2.19 10.02 13.16
N GLU A 204 -1.94 10.93 14.11
CA GLU A 204 -0.60 11.44 14.42
C GLU A 204 0.23 10.47 15.27
N SER A 205 -0.39 9.82 16.27
CA SER A 205 0.32 8.99 17.25
C SER A 205 0.41 7.51 16.87
N VAL A 206 -0.50 7.02 16.02
CA VAL A 206 -0.59 5.60 15.66
C VAL A 206 -0.32 5.40 14.17
N VAL A 207 -1.17 5.94 13.30
CA VAL A 207 -1.11 5.65 11.86
C VAL A 207 0.19 6.20 11.25
N TYR A 208 0.43 7.51 11.39
CA TYR A 208 1.56 8.19 10.76
C TYR A 208 2.95 7.58 11.03
N PRO A 209 3.35 7.24 12.26
CA PRO A 209 4.65 6.60 12.49
C PRO A 209 4.76 5.19 11.88
N GLU A 210 3.66 4.45 11.81
CA GLU A 210 3.63 3.08 11.28
C GLU A 210 3.71 3.07 9.74
N GLU A 211 3.03 4.00 9.08
CA GLU A 211 3.10 4.24 7.63
C GLU A 211 4.53 4.51 7.11
N ILE A 212 5.37 5.15 7.94
CA ILE A 212 6.79 5.36 7.61
C ILE A 212 7.51 4.01 7.51
N THR A 213 7.21 3.08 8.42
CA THR A 213 7.80 1.74 8.41
C THR A 213 7.27 0.88 7.28
N HIS A 214 6.02 1.07 6.86
CA HIS A 214 5.42 0.38 5.72
C HIS A 214 6.07 0.80 4.41
N CYS A 215 6.23 2.11 4.20
CA CYS A 215 6.99 2.67 3.08
C CYS A 215 8.45 2.15 3.09
N ALA A 216 9.09 2.10 4.26
CA ALA A 216 10.45 1.58 4.40
C ALA A 216 10.55 0.10 4.01
N ALA A 217 9.54 -0.72 4.33
CA ALA A 217 9.49 -2.12 3.90
C ALA A 217 9.44 -2.23 2.37
N GLY A 218 8.62 -1.42 1.69
CA GLY A 218 8.58 -1.37 0.24
C GLY A 218 9.92 -1.01 -0.39
N VAL A 219 10.58 0.04 0.13
CA VAL A 219 11.91 0.48 -0.33
C VAL A 219 12.96 -0.60 -0.12
N LYS A 220 13.00 -1.22 1.07
CA LYS A 220 13.92 -2.32 1.41
C LYS A 220 13.82 -3.44 0.39
N TRP A 221 12.60 -3.94 0.14
CA TRP A 221 12.40 -5.09 -0.74
C TRP A 221 12.57 -4.75 -2.22
N PHE A 222 12.27 -3.51 -2.63
CA PHE A 222 12.60 -3.04 -3.97
C PHE A 222 14.11 -2.99 -4.21
N LYS A 223 14.89 -2.45 -3.25
CA LYS A 223 16.36 -2.46 -3.29
C LYS A 223 16.90 -3.89 -3.37
N TYR A 224 16.41 -4.77 -2.50
CA TYR A 224 16.79 -6.19 -2.47
C TYR A 224 16.65 -6.85 -3.84
N LEU A 225 15.49 -6.71 -4.50
CA LEU A 225 15.27 -7.30 -5.83
C LEU A 225 16.17 -6.71 -6.91
N CYS A 226 16.41 -5.40 -6.87
CA CYS A 226 17.25 -4.74 -7.87
C CYS A 226 18.71 -5.21 -7.81
N LEU A 227 19.21 -5.48 -6.60
CA LEU A 227 20.59 -5.89 -6.33
C LEU A 227 20.78 -7.41 -6.47
N ARG A 228 19.76 -8.20 -6.12
CA ARG A 228 19.76 -9.66 -6.30
C ARG A 228 19.95 -10.08 -7.77
N VAL A 229 19.41 -9.31 -8.72
CA VAL A 229 19.58 -9.59 -10.15
C VAL A 229 21.02 -9.31 -10.64
N GLY A 230 21.82 -8.56 -9.87
CA GLY A 230 23.20 -8.18 -10.21
C GLY A 230 24.28 -9.09 -9.63
N ASP A 231 23.97 -9.95 -8.65
CA ASP A 231 24.96 -10.74 -7.91
C ASP A 231 24.51 -12.21 -7.79
N SER A 232 25.32 -13.15 -8.28
CA SER A 232 25.04 -14.59 -8.21
C SER A 232 25.54 -15.24 -6.90
N GLY A 233 25.79 -14.46 -5.83
CA GLY A 233 26.70 -14.94 -4.79
C GLY A 233 26.45 -14.68 -3.30
N SER A 234 25.63 -13.72 -2.84
CA SER A 234 25.55 -13.51 -1.37
C SER A 234 24.23 -12.95 -0.82
N ASP A 235 23.59 -13.73 0.06
CA ASP A 235 22.37 -13.40 0.81
C ASP A 235 22.58 -12.44 2.01
N GLN A 236 23.79 -11.92 2.21
CA GLN A 236 24.14 -11.06 3.36
C GLN A 236 24.66 -9.67 2.97
N ARG A 237 24.14 -9.09 1.89
CA ARG A 237 24.53 -7.74 1.47
C ARG A 237 23.77 -6.68 2.27
N SER A 238 24.49 -5.71 2.82
CA SER A 238 23.87 -4.59 3.55
C SER A 238 23.06 -3.71 2.60
N LEU A 239 21.75 -3.59 2.84
CA LEU A 239 20.85 -2.73 2.05
C LEU A 239 20.89 -1.25 2.48
N THR A 240 21.60 -0.94 3.57
CA THR A 240 21.64 0.41 4.16
C THR A 240 22.86 1.23 3.74
N ASN A 241 23.91 0.60 3.20
CA ASN A 241 25.15 1.24 2.78
C ASN A 241 25.50 0.82 1.34
N LEU A 242 24.63 1.18 0.39
CA LEU A 242 24.91 0.93 -1.03
C LEU A 242 25.94 1.91 -1.55
N GLU A 243 26.82 1.43 -2.42
CA GLU A 243 27.71 2.30 -3.18
C GLU A 243 26.88 3.24 -4.07
N ALA A 244 27.40 4.44 -4.34
CA ALA A 244 26.65 5.48 -5.06
C ALA A 244 26.13 5.01 -6.43
N ASP A 245 26.93 4.23 -7.16
CA ASP A 245 26.57 3.69 -8.48
C ASP A 245 25.44 2.66 -8.38
N GLU A 246 25.39 1.88 -7.29
CA GLU A 246 24.34 0.88 -7.07
C GLU A 246 23.02 1.52 -6.73
N GLU A 247 23.03 2.50 -5.80
CA GLU A 247 21.85 3.29 -5.47
C GLU A 247 21.30 3.98 -6.73
N ALA A 248 22.16 4.54 -7.58
CA ALA A 248 21.77 5.17 -8.84
C ALA A 248 21.08 4.19 -9.81
N GLU A 249 21.59 2.97 -9.96
CA GLU A 249 20.94 1.96 -10.82
C GLU A 249 19.61 1.45 -10.23
N VAL A 250 19.50 1.31 -8.90
CA VAL A 250 18.22 1.00 -8.25
C VAL A 250 17.19 2.10 -8.55
N ILE A 251 17.55 3.37 -8.36
CA ILE A 251 16.67 4.52 -8.61
C ILE A 251 16.26 4.58 -10.08
N LYS A 252 17.17 4.30 -11.00
CA LYS A 252 16.89 4.27 -12.44
C LYS A 252 15.89 3.15 -12.78
N LYS A 253 16.04 1.95 -12.20
CA LYS A 253 15.04 0.88 -12.32
C LYS A 253 13.69 1.32 -11.75
N PHE A 254 13.68 1.94 -10.57
CA PHE A 254 12.48 2.49 -9.96
C PHE A 254 11.76 3.47 -10.88
N HIS A 255 12.47 4.45 -11.44
CA HIS A 255 11.89 5.42 -12.38
C HIS A 255 11.28 4.74 -13.61
N GLY A 256 11.97 3.73 -14.17
CA GLY A 256 11.48 2.96 -15.30
C GLY A 256 10.17 2.23 -14.97
N THR A 257 10.13 1.57 -13.82
CA THR A 257 8.95 0.86 -13.32
C THR A 257 7.78 1.81 -13.05
N VAL A 258 8.01 2.93 -12.36
CA VAL A 258 6.95 3.92 -12.10
C VAL A 258 6.41 4.51 -13.39
N ARG A 259 7.25 4.90 -14.36
CA ARG A 259 6.76 5.41 -15.65
C ARG A 259 5.94 4.40 -16.43
N ARG A 260 6.21 3.10 -16.26
CA ARG A 260 5.50 2.02 -16.95
C ARG A 260 4.15 1.72 -16.32
N TYR A 261 4.08 1.65 -14.99
CA TYR A 261 2.89 1.13 -14.30
C TYR A 261 2.05 2.22 -13.61
N PHE A 262 2.66 3.34 -13.20
CA PHE A 262 1.91 4.41 -12.52
C PHE A 262 1.21 5.33 -13.52
N ARG A 263 -0.12 5.40 -13.42
CA ARG A 263 -0.95 6.26 -14.27
C ARG A 263 -0.99 7.69 -13.70
N GLY A 264 -0.03 8.53 -14.06
CA GLY A 264 -0.05 9.94 -13.67
C GLY A 264 1.34 10.56 -13.52
N VAL A 265 1.41 11.63 -12.73
CA VAL A 265 2.66 12.21 -12.24
C VAL A 265 2.60 12.28 -10.73
N LEU A 266 3.76 12.18 -10.08
CA LEU A 266 3.86 12.46 -8.66
C LEU A 266 3.67 13.96 -8.44
N LYS A 267 2.90 14.36 -7.43
CA LYS A 267 2.54 15.76 -7.21
C LYS A 267 2.99 16.21 -5.81
N PRO A 268 3.66 17.36 -5.69
CA PRO A 268 3.93 17.97 -4.40
C PRO A 268 2.62 18.49 -3.74
N PRO A 269 2.64 18.82 -2.44
CA PRO A 269 3.81 18.78 -1.54
C PRO A 269 4.24 17.36 -1.17
N PHE A 270 5.54 17.15 -0.99
CA PHE A 270 6.10 15.89 -0.50
C PHE A 270 6.47 16.02 0.98
N ASN A 271 6.23 14.95 1.74
CA ASN A 271 6.72 14.85 3.11
C ASN A 271 8.18 14.35 3.10
N GLU A 272 9.09 15.25 2.73
CA GLU A 272 10.53 14.95 2.54
C GLU A 272 11.13 14.24 3.77
N LYS A 273 10.83 14.74 4.97
CA LYS A 273 11.35 14.15 6.22
C LYS A 273 10.87 12.71 6.43
N ALA A 274 9.58 12.43 6.27
CA ALA A 274 9.05 11.08 6.46
C ALA A 274 9.58 10.11 5.39
N ARG A 275 9.64 10.57 4.14
CA ARG A 275 10.17 9.81 3.01
C ARG A 275 11.66 9.50 3.21
N GLU A 276 12.45 10.45 3.70
CA GLU A 276 13.86 10.25 4.02
C GLU A 276 14.06 9.21 5.13
N ILE A 277 13.25 9.24 6.19
CA ILE A 277 13.27 8.21 7.25
C ILE A 277 12.93 6.82 6.67
N ALA A 278 12.02 6.75 5.71
CA ALA A 278 11.69 5.51 5.00
C ALA A 278 12.78 5.07 3.98
N GLY A 279 13.88 5.81 3.84
CA GLY A 279 14.93 5.54 2.84
C GLY A 279 14.55 5.92 1.41
N PHE A 280 13.50 6.72 1.24
CA PHE A 280 12.91 7.14 -0.04
C PHE A 280 13.27 8.60 -0.37
N GLY A 281 14.56 8.88 -0.59
CA GLY A 281 15.06 10.24 -0.82
C GLY A 281 14.51 10.93 -2.08
N SER A 282 14.71 12.25 -2.19
CA SER A 282 14.17 13.08 -3.28
C SER A 282 14.52 12.60 -4.68
N GLN A 283 15.70 12.02 -4.86
CA GLN A 283 16.16 11.42 -6.11
C GLN A 283 15.23 10.30 -6.64
N TRP A 284 14.45 9.66 -5.76
CA TRP A 284 13.48 8.63 -6.15
C TRP A 284 12.25 9.23 -6.85
N TYR A 285 11.78 10.40 -6.44
CA TYR A 285 10.45 10.89 -6.82
C TYR A 285 10.43 12.25 -7.52
N GLU A 286 11.37 13.17 -7.27
CA GLU A 286 11.38 14.48 -7.93
C GLU A 286 11.46 14.37 -9.46
N PRO A 287 12.28 13.48 -10.06
CA PRO A 287 12.33 13.30 -11.51
C PRO A 287 11.05 12.73 -12.13
N LEU A 288 10.09 12.29 -11.30
CA LEU A 288 8.80 11.70 -11.71
C LEU A 288 7.64 12.70 -11.58
N THR A 289 7.93 13.97 -11.24
CA THR A 289 6.93 15.05 -11.16
C THR A 289 6.51 15.61 -12.51
N VAL A 290 7.34 15.41 -13.54
CA VAL A 290 7.11 15.88 -14.91
C VAL A 290 6.70 14.70 -15.79
N LYS A 291 5.63 14.85 -16.59
CA LYS A 291 5.32 13.86 -17.63
C LYS A 291 6.48 13.84 -18.64
N SER A 292 7.22 12.73 -18.72
CA SER A 292 8.18 12.55 -19.81
C SER A 292 7.43 12.63 -21.14
N ARG A 293 7.78 13.60 -22.00
CA ARG A 293 7.29 13.65 -23.39
C ARG A 293 7.98 12.55 -24.19
N ILE A 294 7.61 11.29 -23.97
CA ILE A 294 7.96 10.23 -24.91
C ILE A 294 6.99 10.37 -26.07
N ARG A 295 7.43 11.03 -27.16
CA ARG A 295 6.74 10.95 -28.46
C ARG A 295 6.85 9.50 -28.94
N SER A 296 5.84 8.68 -28.67
CA SER A 296 5.61 7.49 -29.50
C SER A 296 5.25 7.99 -30.90
N MET A 297 6.04 7.59 -31.89
CA MET A 297 5.88 8.01 -33.27
C MET A 297 4.74 7.28 -33.99
N HIS A 298 3.80 6.64 -33.27
CA HIS A 298 2.77 5.78 -33.88
C HIS A 298 1.35 5.88 -33.32
N GLU A 299 0.99 6.93 -32.59
CA GLU A 299 -0.43 7.19 -32.33
C GLU A 299 -0.73 8.68 -32.44
N ARG A 300 -1.59 9.04 -33.39
CA ARG A 300 -2.26 10.35 -33.41
C ARG A 300 -3.48 10.24 -32.49
N PRO A 301 -3.56 10.98 -31.38
CA PRO A 301 -4.84 11.23 -30.76
C PRO A 301 -5.45 12.47 -31.41
N LEU A 302 -6.69 12.34 -31.85
CA LEU A 302 -7.56 13.46 -32.16
C LEU A 302 -7.52 14.47 -31.00
N PHE A 303 -7.29 15.73 -31.35
CA PHE A 303 -7.68 16.86 -30.53
C PHE A 303 -9.18 16.79 -30.21
N VAL A 304 -9.59 17.26 -29.01
CA VAL A 304 -10.50 18.41 -28.83
C VAL A 304 -10.79 18.68 -27.33
N PHE A 305 -10.38 19.91 -26.93
CA PHE A 305 -10.88 20.90 -25.96
C PHE A 305 -11.11 20.57 -24.46
N LEU A 306 -10.46 21.24 -23.49
CA LEU A 306 -10.49 22.66 -23.04
C LEU A 306 -11.67 22.98 -22.09
N LEU A 307 -11.38 23.44 -20.87
CA LEU A 307 -11.71 24.81 -20.42
C LEU A 307 -11.30 25.05 -18.95
N ILE A 308 -10.25 25.85 -18.82
CA ILE A 308 -10.03 26.78 -17.71
C ILE A 308 -11.10 27.88 -17.84
N LYS A 309 -11.76 28.26 -16.75
CA LYS A 309 -12.09 29.67 -16.45
C LYS A 309 -12.57 29.84 -15.00
N LYS A 310 -11.84 30.73 -14.31
CA LYS A 310 -12.16 31.58 -13.15
C LYS A 310 -12.85 30.95 -11.94
#